data_AF-A0A0L0H7V7-F1
#
_entry.id   AF-A0A0L0H7V7-F1
#
_cell.length_a   1.000
_cell.length_b   1.000
_cell.length_c   1.000
_cell.angle_alpha   90.00
_cell.angle_beta   90.00
_cell.angle_gamma   90.00
#
_symmetry.space_group_name_H-M   'P 1'
#
loop_
_entity.id
_entity.type
_entity.pdbx_description
1 polymer ?
#
loop_
_entity_poly.entity_id
_entity_poly.type
_entity_poly.pdbx_seq_one_letter_code
_entity_poly.pdbx_strand_id
1 'polypeptide(L)'
;MTPLEKTKWKAGEKSNMYTGVYDTDLGTATDRDNRSYAVSVQLVQFNIHLHLLTFRQTQTDAMNEPPESSYRYQRIWPSIKPKSHLTLQTPADPSTWIFLIPSLLTSSECSQLLAACTKAHPLQLSSHAQTRSVAFRDNDRSAFTSPELSHLIWNTAGLRSVIEQTPALNEVSKGLRACGLNNMWRLYRYREGQRFGPHYDEEAKGEGSQRGYFTLLIYLNGGEESCDTSGKAQATTKDSPKTKSRKGLKSNAKVEDDAPLEGGETVFYRGTLKNKKPVLSVAPVTGMALLHAQGGRCLLHEGAVVRKGSKWVLRSDLMYEPM
;
A
#
# COMPACT_ATOMS: atom_id res chain seq x y z
N MET A 1 -27.07 -53.23 -30.14
CA MET A 1 -26.46 -51.91 -29.94
C MET A 1 -26.84 -51.41 -28.55
N THR A 2 -25.86 -51.34 -27.65
CA THR A 2 -25.62 -50.37 -26.57
C THR A 2 -24.63 -50.99 -25.58
N PRO A 3 -23.52 -50.30 -25.28
CA PRO A 3 -22.85 -50.47 -23.99
C PRO A 3 -22.50 -49.14 -23.27
N LEU A 4 -22.55 -49.22 -21.93
CA LEU A 4 -21.74 -48.55 -20.88
C LEU A 4 -21.80 -46.99 -20.83
N GLU A 5 -21.72 -46.29 -19.68
CA GLU A 5 -21.12 -46.60 -18.37
C GLU A 5 -21.61 -45.64 -17.27
N LYS A 6 -21.37 -46.02 -16.01
CA LYS A 6 -21.78 -45.35 -14.75
C LYS A 6 -20.67 -44.43 -14.21
N THR A 7 -21.02 -43.34 -13.53
CA THR A 7 -20.47 -43.01 -12.18
C THR A 7 -21.17 -41.80 -11.50
N LYS A 8 -21.58 -42.00 -10.24
CA LYS A 8 -21.88 -40.97 -9.22
C LYS A 8 -21.25 -41.45 -7.92
N TRP A 9 -20.51 -40.59 -7.21
CA TRP A 9 -20.07 -40.81 -5.83
C TRP A 9 -20.17 -39.52 -5.02
N LYS A 10 -20.67 -39.65 -3.77
CA LYS A 10 -20.71 -38.67 -2.68
C LYS A 10 -20.33 -39.40 -1.37
N ALA A 11 -19.52 -38.77 -0.52
CA ALA A 11 -19.45 -38.89 0.95
C ALA A 11 -18.49 -37.75 1.42
N GLY A 12 -18.74 -36.90 2.43
CA GLY A 12 -19.12 -37.16 3.84
C GLY A 12 -17.87 -37.60 4.62
N GLU A 13 -17.44 -37.09 5.79
CA GLU A 13 -17.92 -36.15 6.79
C GLU A 13 -16.74 -35.75 7.71
N LYS A 14 -16.82 -34.53 8.25
CA LYS A 14 -16.38 -33.99 9.56
C LYS A 14 -15.27 -34.69 10.37
N SER A 15 -14.21 -33.94 10.65
CA SER A 15 -13.30 -34.14 11.78
C SER A 15 -13.89 -33.55 13.07
N ASN A 16 -13.86 -34.31 14.17
CA ASN A 16 -14.01 -33.79 15.52
C ASN A 16 -12.90 -34.37 16.40
N MET A 17 -12.30 -33.48 17.18
CA MET A 17 -11.21 -33.71 18.13
C MET A 17 -11.60 -34.68 19.24
N TYR A 18 -10.63 -35.43 19.77
CA TYR A 18 -10.56 -35.73 21.21
C TYR A 18 -9.11 -35.71 21.71
N THR A 19 -8.88 -34.88 22.71
CA THR A 19 -7.70 -34.85 23.58
C THR A 19 -7.84 -35.90 24.67
N GLY A 20 -6.78 -36.68 24.95
CA GLY A 20 -6.76 -37.65 26.04
C GLY A 20 -5.35 -37.90 26.54
N VAL A 21 -5.19 -37.79 27.86
CA VAL A 21 -3.95 -37.84 28.67
C VAL A 21 -3.40 -39.27 28.73
N TYR A 22 -2.06 -39.42 28.70
CA TYR A 22 -1.38 -40.71 28.87
C TYR A 22 -1.30 -41.09 30.35
N ASP A 23 -1.76 -42.29 30.68
CA ASP A 23 -1.37 -43.00 31.89
C ASP A 23 -0.76 -44.35 31.47
N THR A 24 0.38 -44.68 32.05
CA THR A 24 1.23 -45.81 31.67
C THR A 24 1.03 -46.95 32.65
N ASP A 25 0.26 -47.96 32.25
CA ASP A 25 0.31 -49.27 32.91
C ASP A 25 0.27 -50.41 31.88
N LEU A 26 1.25 -51.30 32.02
CA LEU A 26 1.49 -52.47 31.17
C LEU A 26 0.42 -53.54 31.43
N GLY A 27 -0.58 -53.62 30.55
CA GLY A 27 -1.57 -54.70 30.55
C GLY A 27 -1.30 -55.73 29.45
N THR A 28 -1.08 -56.99 29.81
CA THR A 28 -1.16 -58.14 28.89
C THR A 28 -2.63 -58.48 28.63
N ALA A 29 -3.06 -58.55 27.37
CA ALA A 29 -4.38 -59.04 26.99
C ALA A 29 -4.30 -60.49 26.49
N THR A 30 -5.20 -61.36 26.97
CA THR A 30 -5.39 -62.74 26.51
C THR A 30 -6.79 -62.90 25.89
N ASP A 31 -6.87 -63.67 24.80
CA ASP A 31 -8.14 -64.08 24.17
C ASP A 31 -8.56 -65.48 24.66
N ARG A 32 -9.83 -65.84 24.45
CA ARG A 32 -10.54 -67.06 24.88
C ARG A 32 -9.89 -68.39 24.47
N ASP A 33 -8.89 -68.39 23.59
CA ASP A 33 -8.16 -69.59 23.16
C ASP A 33 -6.71 -69.70 23.71
N ASN A 34 -6.35 -68.89 24.73
CA ASN A 34 -5.10 -68.96 25.49
C ASN A 34 -3.79 -69.00 24.65
N ARG A 35 -3.71 -68.17 23.60
CA ARG A 35 -2.46 -67.91 22.85
C ARG A 35 -1.85 -66.57 23.27
N SER A 36 -0.57 -66.59 23.63
CA SER A 36 0.23 -65.40 23.92
C SER A 36 0.84 -64.83 22.63
N TYR A 37 0.68 -63.53 22.38
CA TYR A 37 1.40 -62.80 21.33
C TYR A 37 2.32 -61.76 21.97
N ALA A 38 3.60 -61.76 21.60
CA ALA A 38 4.53 -60.70 21.98
C ALA A 38 4.25 -59.45 21.14
N VAL A 39 3.93 -58.33 21.77
CA VAL A 39 3.89 -57.02 21.11
C VAL A 39 5.33 -56.57 20.87
N SER A 40 5.79 -56.75 19.64
CA SER A 40 7.10 -56.28 19.16
C SER A 40 7.21 -54.76 19.27
N VAL A 41 8.27 -54.30 19.94
CA VAL A 41 8.68 -52.91 20.11
C VAL A 41 9.16 -52.37 18.75
N GLN A 42 8.24 -51.83 17.94
CA GLN A 42 8.59 -51.18 16.66
C GLN A 42 8.12 -49.72 16.54
N LEU A 43 7.51 -49.15 17.59
CA LEU A 43 7.02 -47.77 17.60
C LEU A 43 7.91 -46.75 18.33
N VAL A 44 8.91 -47.20 19.10
CA VAL A 44 9.83 -46.29 19.82
C VAL A 44 10.99 -45.80 18.93
N GLN A 45 11.45 -46.61 17.97
CA GLN A 45 12.58 -46.23 17.11
C GLN A 45 12.24 -45.17 16.05
N PHE A 46 10.98 -45.08 15.61
CA PHE A 46 10.58 -44.08 14.60
C PHE A 46 10.51 -42.66 15.18
N ASN A 47 10.09 -42.50 16.44
CA ASN A 47 9.99 -41.20 17.10
C ASN A 47 11.35 -40.59 17.45
N ILE A 48 12.35 -41.42 17.79
CA ILE A 48 13.70 -40.94 18.10
C ILE A 48 14.41 -40.46 16.82
N HIS A 49 14.17 -41.13 15.68
CA HIS A 49 14.75 -40.71 14.40
C HIS A 49 14.15 -39.38 13.90
N LEU A 50 12.84 -39.16 14.10
CA LEU A 50 12.19 -37.90 13.74
C LEU A 50 12.65 -36.73 14.64
N HIS A 51 12.84 -36.96 15.94
CA HIS A 51 13.37 -35.95 16.87
C HIS A 51 14.84 -35.61 16.60
N LEU A 52 15.69 -36.59 16.25
CA LEU A 52 17.09 -36.31 15.93
C LEU A 52 17.27 -35.57 14.59
N LEU A 53 16.38 -35.82 13.61
CA LEU A 53 16.35 -35.06 12.36
C LEU A 53 15.86 -33.63 12.57
N THR A 54 14.83 -33.41 13.38
CA THR A 54 14.38 -32.04 13.74
C THR A 54 15.39 -31.30 14.61
N PHE A 55 16.10 -31.98 15.51
CA PHE A 55 17.13 -31.37 16.34
C PHE A 55 18.40 -30.99 15.54
N ARG A 56 18.79 -31.79 14.53
CA ARG A 56 19.87 -31.41 13.61
C ARG A 56 19.47 -30.26 12.69
N GLN A 57 18.24 -30.25 12.18
CA GLN A 57 17.75 -29.15 11.32
C GLN A 57 17.73 -27.82 12.09
N THR A 58 17.24 -27.83 13.33
CA THR A 58 17.19 -26.62 14.18
C THR A 58 18.57 -26.13 14.63
N GLN A 59 19.56 -27.01 14.82
CA GLN A 59 20.94 -26.60 15.09
C GLN A 59 21.66 -26.03 13.85
N THR A 60 21.37 -26.52 12.63
CA THR A 60 21.95 -25.93 11.40
C THR A 60 21.32 -24.59 11.04
N ASP A 61 20.05 -24.37 11.38
CA ASP A 61 19.38 -23.09 11.17
C ASP A 61 19.82 -22.04 12.22
N ALA A 62 20.04 -22.44 13.48
CA ALA A 62 20.54 -21.57 14.54
C ALA A 62 22.00 -21.11 14.35
N MET A 63 22.79 -21.81 13.52
CA MET A 63 24.18 -21.44 13.18
C MET A 63 24.28 -20.57 11.91
N ASN A 64 23.14 -20.27 11.26
CA ASN A 64 23.05 -19.38 10.09
C ASN A 64 22.19 -18.13 10.33
N GLU A 65 21.74 -17.89 11.56
CA GLU A 65 21.22 -16.60 11.97
C GLU A 65 22.39 -15.58 11.94
N PRO A 66 22.38 -14.57 11.05
CA PRO A 66 23.40 -13.54 11.07
C PRO A 66 23.34 -12.82 12.44
N PRO A 67 24.49 -12.45 13.03
CA PRO A 67 24.47 -11.75 14.31
C PRO A 67 23.61 -10.50 14.19
N GLU A 68 22.74 -10.30 15.17
CA GLU A 68 21.73 -9.24 15.31
C GLU A 68 22.32 -7.80 15.31
N SER A 69 23.59 -7.63 14.95
CA SER A 69 24.34 -6.38 15.06
C SER A 69 25.26 -6.01 13.87
N SER A 70 25.32 -6.76 12.77
CA SER A 70 26.28 -6.44 11.68
C SER A 70 25.69 -5.88 10.39
N TYR A 71 24.37 -5.76 10.24
CA TYR A 71 23.80 -4.87 9.24
C TYR A 71 23.53 -3.52 9.91
N ARG A 72 24.50 -2.60 9.86
CA ARG A 72 24.13 -1.19 9.79
C ARG A 72 23.35 -1.05 8.49
N TYR A 73 22.05 -1.35 8.50
CA TYR A 73 21.13 -0.82 7.52
C TYR A 73 21.36 0.69 7.57
N GLN A 74 22.10 1.21 6.60
CA GLN A 74 22.08 2.64 6.37
C GLN A 74 20.61 2.95 6.25
N ARG A 75 20.08 3.79 7.15
CA ARG A 75 18.70 4.23 7.04
C ARG A 75 18.61 4.97 5.71
N ILE A 76 18.11 4.26 4.70
CA ILE A 76 17.86 4.80 3.36
C ILE A 76 16.83 5.92 3.50
N TRP A 77 15.87 5.72 4.42
CA TRP A 77 14.77 6.64 4.66
C TRP A 77 15.08 7.64 5.79
N PRO A 78 14.65 8.91 5.63
CA PRO A 78 14.82 9.92 6.66
C PRO A 78 13.97 9.61 7.90
N SER A 79 14.27 10.30 9.01
CA SER A 79 13.43 10.21 10.20
C SER A 79 12.10 10.93 9.94
N ILE A 80 11.00 10.19 10.05
CA ILE A 80 9.64 10.73 10.05
C ILE A 80 9.13 10.71 11.49
N LYS A 81 8.59 11.82 11.96
CA LYS A 81 8.00 11.93 13.30
C LYS A 81 6.54 11.46 13.28
N PRO A 82 6.03 10.85 14.36
CA PRO A 82 4.60 10.59 14.50
C PRO A 82 3.75 11.85 14.53
N LYS A 83 2.60 11.82 13.87
CA LYS A 83 1.59 12.89 13.92
C LYS A 83 0.38 12.38 14.70
N SER A 84 0.05 13.07 15.78
CA SER A 84 -1.09 12.75 16.66
C SER A 84 -2.41 13.40 16.24
N HIS A 85 -2.36 14.37 15.31
CA HIS A 85 -3.51 15.23 14.95
C HIS A 85 -3.88 15.14 13.47
N LEU A 86 -3.52 14.04 12.80
CA LEU A 86 -3.94 13.85 11.42
C LEU A 86 -5.46 13.71 11.35
N THR A 87 -6.06 14.43 10.42
CA THR A 87 -7.49 14.37 10.15
C THR A 87 -7.73 13.92 8.73
N LEU A 88 -8.74 13.07 8.55
CA LEU A 88 -9.23 12.73 7.23
C LEU A 88 -10.35 13.68 6.83
N GLN A 89 -10.17 14.31 5.68
CA GLN A 89 -11.12 15.23 5.07
C GLN A 89 -11.77 14.55 3.87
N THR A 90 -13.08 14.70 3.73
CA THR A 90 -13.83 14.26 2.55
C THR A 90 -14.24 15.47 1.72
N PRO A 91 -14.20 15.37 0.38
CA PRO A 91 -14.93 16.29 -0.48
C PRO A 91 -16.44 16.29 -0.15
N ALA A 92 -17.14 17.35 -0.53
CA ALA A 92 -18.57 17.53 -0.24
C ALA A 92 -19.47 16.41 -0.81
N ASP A 93 -19.00 15.71 -1.84
CA ASP A 93 -19.71 14.59 -2.46
C ASP A 93 -19.14 13.25 -1.92
N PRO A 94 -19.83 12.58 -0.98
CA PRO A 94 -19.34 11.34 -0.38
C PRO A 94 -19.30 10.17 -1.37
N SER A 95 -19.98 10.27 -2.52
CA SER A 95 -20.02 9.22 -3.53
C SER A 95 -18.70 9.10 -4.30
N THR A 96 -17.74 10.02 -4.11
CA THR A 96 -16.48 9.99 -4.85
C THR A 96 -15.47 9.00 -4.28
N TRP A 97 -15.61 8.57 -3.03
CA TRP A 97 -14.61 7.74 -2.33
C TRP A 97 -13.19 8.33 -2.44
N ILE A 98 -13.11 9.65 -2.28
CA ILE A 98 -11.85 10.41 -2.26
C ILE A 98 -11.69 10.97 -0.86
N PHE A 99 -10.49 10.85 -0.33
CA PHE A 99 -10.14 11.30 1.01
C PHE A 99 -8.82 12.05 0.97
N LEU A 100 -8.73 13.14 1.72
CA LEU A 100 -7.53 13.95 1.84
C LEU A 100 -7.04 13.86 3.28
N ILE A 101 -5.72 13.75 3.46
CA ILE A 101 -5.07 13.77 4.76
C ILE A 101 -4.03 14.88 4.69
N PRO A 102 -4.41 16.12 5.07
CA PRO A 102 -3.49 17.25 5.16
C PRO A 102 -2.34 16.93 6.12
N SER A 103 -1.17 17.49 5.85
CA SER A 103 -0.01 17.42 6.76
C SER A 103 0.39 16.00 7.21
N LEU A 104 0.19 14.97 6.37
CA LEU A 104 0.69 13.61 6.65
C LEU A 104 2.22 13.63 6.86
N LEU A 105 2.91 14.40 6.01
CA LEU A 105 4.32 14.70 6.11
C LEU A 105 4.51 16.22 6.25
N THR A 106 5.52 16.63 7.01
CA THR A 106 5.97 18.02 7.02
C THR A 106 6.77 18.33 5.76
N SER A 107 6.87 19.62 5.40
CA SER A 107 7.70 20.04 4.25
C SER A 107 9.16 19.55 4.36
N SER A 108 9.75 19.56 5.56
CA SER A 108 11.11 19.06 5.78
C SER A 108 11.22 17.55 5.55
N GLU A 109 10.24 16.77 6.00
CA GLU A 109 10.20 15.32 5.77
C GLU A 109 9.99 15.02 4.28
N CYS A 110 9.13 15.77 3.58
CA CYS A 110 8.97 15.66 2.13
C CYS A 110 10.27 15.91 1.38
N SER A 111 11.00 17.00 1.69
CA SER A 111 12.28 17.30 1.04
C SER A 111 13.33 16.23 1.30
N GLN A 112 13.44 15.74 2.54
CA GLN A 112 14.38 14.68 2.88
C GLN A 112 14.02 13.34 2.23
N LEU A 113 12.72 13.01 2.17
CA LEU A 113 12.24 11.77 1.55
C LEU A 113 12.45 11.83 0.04
N LEU A 114 12.18 12.98 -0.60
CA LEU A 114 12.46 13.20 -2.00
C LEU A 114 13.96 13.05 -2.32
N ALA A 115 14.84 13.63 -1.50
CA ALA A 115 16.28 13.49 -1.67
C ALA A 115 16.74 12.03 -1.51
N ALA A 116 16.21 11.30 -0.52
CA ALA A 116 16.48 9.88 -0.33
C ALA A 116 16.01 9.03 -1.53
N CYS A 117 14.76 9.21 -1.97
CA CYS A 117 14.18 8.46 -3.08
C CYS A 117 14.94 8.73 -4.39
N THR A 118 15.24 9.98 -4.72
CA THR A 118 15.94 10.32 -5.96
C THR A 118 17.40 9.84 -5.97
N LYS A 119 18.06 9.80 -4.81
CA LYS A 119 19.40 9.21 -4.67
C LYS A 119 19.39 7.69 -4.83
N ALA A 120 18.42 7.00 -4.24
CA ALA A 120 18.34 5.53 -4.25
C ALA A 120 17.71 4.96 -5.54
N HIS A 121 16.79 5.70 -6.15
CA HIS A 121 15.94 5.23 -7.25
C HIS A 121 15.87 6.29 -8.36
N PRO A 122 16.85 6.29 -9.29
CA PRO A 122 16.85 7.18 -10.43
C PRO A 122 15.55 7.06 -11.25
N LEU A 123 15.07 8.19 -11.78
CA LEU A 123 13.86 8.20 -12.62
C LEU A 123 14.20 7.95 -14.09
N GLN A 124 13.26 7.34 -14.80
CA GLN A 124 13.28 7.17 -16.24
C GLN A 124 12.05 7.83 -16.86
N LEU A 125 12.21 8.43 -18.04
CA LEU A 125 11.09 9.01 -18.78
C LEU A 125 10.13 7.89 -19.21
N SER A 126 8.87 8.02 -18.82
CA SER A 126 7.76 7.18 -19.29
C SER A 126 6.90 8.01 -20.23
N SER A 127 7.07 7.83 -21.53
CA SER A 127 6.35 8.59 -22.56
C SER A 127 5.66 7.67 -23.57
N HIS A 128 4.35 7.84 -23.75
CA HIS A 128 3.56 7.17 -24.78
C HIS A 128 2.26 7.92 -25.09
N ALA A 129 1.84 7.83 -26.35
CA ALA A 129 0.55 8.35 -26.80
C ALA A 129 -0.62 7.54 -26.22
N GLN A 130 -1.78 8.17 -26.15
CA GLN A 130 -3.01 7.49 -25.73
C GLN A 130 -3.46 6.48 -26.78
N THR A 131 -3.86 5.30 -26.33
CA THR A 131 -4.52 4.26 -27.13
C THR A 131 -5.89 3.93 -26.52
N ARG A 132 -6.57 2.91 -27.04
CA ARG A 132 -7.83 2.42 -26.46
C ARG A 132 -7.65 1.82 -25.06
N SER A 133 -6.49 1.23 -24.78
CA SER A 133 -6.20 0.50 -23.53
C SER A 133 -5.19 1.19 -22.63
N VAL A 134 -4.53 2.25 -23.11
CA VAL A 134 -3.46 2.93 -22.38
C VAL A 134 -3.67 4.44 -22.44
N ALA A 135 -3.65 5.10 -21.28
CA ALA A 135 -3.75 6.55 -21.21
C ALA A 135 -2.47 7.24 -21.69
N PHE A 136 -2.59 8.46 -22.22
CA PHE A 136 -1.42 9.28 -22.54
C PHE A 136 -0.54 9.47 -21.29
N ARG A 137 0.78 9.36 -21.42
CA ARG A 137 1.73 9.64 -20.35
C ARG A 137 2.99 10.27 -20.89
N ASP A 138 3.58 11.23 -20.19
CA ASP A 138 4.87 11.83 -20.52
C ASP A 138 5.62 12.31 -19.27
N ASN A 139 5.73 11.48 -18.24
CA ASN A 139 6.36 11.85 -16.95
C ASN A 139 7.58 11.00 -16.63
N ASP A 140 8.47 11.48 -15.76
CA ASP A 140 9.52 10.62 -15.24
C ASP A 140 9.00 9.77 -14.09
N ARG A 141 9.45 8.51 -14.04
CA ARG A 141 8.99 7.53 -13.07
C ARG A 141 10.15 6.65 -12.59
N SER A 142 10.11 6.30 -11.32
CA SER A 142 10.84 5.15 -10.78
C SER A 142 9.86 4.24 -10.04
N ALA A 143 10.12 2.93 -10.04
CA ALA A 143 9.34 1.94 -9.31
C ALA A 143 10.29 1.06 -8.50
N PHE A 144 9.99 0.87 -7.23
CA PHE A 144 10.87 0.17 -6.31
C PHE A 144 10.06 -0.48 -5.19
N THR A 145 10.59 -1.56 -4.63
CA THR A 145 9.99 -2.25 -3.48
C THR A 145 10.65 -1.75 -2.20
N SER A 146 9.87 -1.33 -1.21
CA SER A 146 10.37 -1.02 0.15
C SER A 146 9.32 -1.26 1.22
N PRO A 147 9.39 -2.39 1.94
CA PRO A 147 8.61 -2.63 3.15
C PRO A 147 8.90 -1.62 4.26
N GLU A 148 10.12 -1.10 4.33
CA GLU A 148 10.54 -0.13 5.35
C GLU A 148 9.82 1.20 5.16
N LEU A 149 9.69 1.68 3.92
CA LEU A 149 8.92 2.90 3.62
C LEU A 149 7.44 2.69 3.88
N SER A 150 6.89 1.52 3.55
CA SER A 150 5.52 1.12 3.90
C SER A 150 5.28 1.21 5.40
N HIS A 151 6.16 0.60 6.20
CA HIS A 151 6.07 0.65 7.66
C HIS A 151 6.18 2.09 8.19
N LEU A 152 7.11 2.88 7.64
CA LEU A 152 7.35 4.26 8.07
C LEU A 152 6.13 5.14 7.83
N ILE A 153 5.50 5.06 6.65
CA ILE A 153 4.29 5.85 6.35
C ILE A 153 3.06 5.29 7.08
N TRP A 154 2.88 3.97 7.10
CA TRP A 154 1.72 3.33 7.72
C TRP A 154 1.69 3.54 9.23
N ASN A 155 2.74 3.12 9.93
CA ASN A 155 2.80 3.12 11.39
C ASN A 155 3.41 4.41 11.92
N THR A 156 4.60 4.79 11.45
CA THR A 156 5.36 5.88 12.08
C THR A 156 4.77 7.25 11.78
N ALA A 157 4.36 7.54 10.53
CA ALA A 157 3.74 8.82 10.20
C ALA A 157 2.33 8.97 10.81
N GLY A 158 1.67 7.86 11.14
CA GLY A 158 0.35 7.84 11.78
C GLY A 158 -0.82 7.56 10.83
N LEU A 159 -0.56 7.17 9.57
CA LEU A 159 -1.61 6.90 8.58
C LEU A 159 -2.60 5.82 9.06
N ARG A 160 -2.10 4.76 9.68
CA ARG A 160 -2.91 3.67 10.26
C ARG A 160 -3.98 4.21 11.20
N SER A 161 -3.58 5.09 12.13
CA SER A 161 -4.46 5.64 13.16
C SER A 161 -5.66 6.36 12.55
N VAL A 162 -5.43 7.16 11.51
CA VAL A 162 -6.47 7.90 10.80
C VAL A 162 -7.44 6.96 10.08
N ILE A 163 -6.90 5.93 9.43
CA ILE A 163 -7.70 4.98 8.63
C ILE A 163 -8.56 4.11 9.55
N GLU A 164 -8.00 3.58 10.63
CA GLU A 164 -8.75 2.78 11.61
C GLU A 164 -9.89 3.62 12.25
N GLN A 165 -9.69 4.92 12.43
CA GLN A 165 -10.69 5.84 12.98
C GLN A 165 -11.71 6.38 11.95
N THR A 166 -11.65 5.97 10.68
CA THR A 166 -12.54 6.46 9.63
C THR A 166 -13.54 5.38 9.18
N PRO A 167 -14.78 5.37 9.70
CA PRO A 167 -15.80 4.37 9.34
C PRO A 167 -16.04 4.24 7.84
N ALA A 168 -16.06 5.35 7.09
CA ALA A 168 -16.31 5.33 5.65
C ALA A 168 -15.28 4.50 4.86
N LEU A 169 -14.00 4.49 5.28
CA LEU A 169 -12.97 3.64 4.66
C LEU A 169 -13.13 2.16 5.02
N ASN A 170 -13.76 1.88 6.16
CA ASN A 170 -14.10 0.54 6.61
C ASN A 170 -15.42 0.04 6.01
N GLU A 171 -16.36 0.91 5.66
CA GLU A 171 -17.64 0.51 5.03
C GLU A 171 -17.46 -0.06 3.61
N VAL A 172 -16.41 0.36 2.89
CA VAL A 172 -16.03 -0.19 1.59
C VAL A 172 -15.74 -1.69 1.69
N SER A 173 -15.33 -2.13 2.87
CA SER A 173 -14.62 -3.39 3.07
C SER A 173 -15.55 -4.60 3.18
N LYS A 174 -16.85 -4.45 3.50
CA LYS A 174 -17.84 -5.56 3.60
C LYS A 174 -17.27 -6.88 4.17
N GLY A 175 -16.43 -6.82 5.22
CA GLY A 175 -15.72 -8.00 5.75
C GLY A 175 -14.20 -7.99 5.60
N LEU A 176 -13.61 -6.95 5.01
CA LEU A 176 -12.15 -6.77 4.92
C LEU A 176 -11.65 -5.75 5.96
N ARG A 177 -10.36 -5.77 6.28
CA ARG A 177 -9.71 -4.75 7.12
C ARG A 177 -8.54 -4.15 6.37
N ALA A 178 -8.26 -2.85 6.57
CA ALA A 178 -7.02 -2.26 6.09
C ALA A 178 -5.84 -2.89 6.86
N CYS A 179 -4.83 -3.40 6.15
CA CYS A 179 -3.72 -4.14 6.75
C CYS A 179 -2.34 -3.52 6.50
N GLY A 180 -2.25 -2.50 5.65
CA GLY A 180 -0.99 -1.80 5.38
C GLY A 180 -0.97 -1.10 4.04
N LEU A 181 0.24 -0.79 3.57
CA LEU A 181 0.50 -0.24 2.25
C LEU A 181 1.16 -1.27 1.35
N ASN A 182 0.95 -1.16 0.04
CA ASN A 182 1.68 -1.96 -0.93
C ASN A 182 3.17 -1.60 -0.87
N ASN A 183 4.02 -2.62 -0.79
CA ASN A 183 5.48 -2.44 -0.77
C ASN A 183 6.04 -1.96 -2.10
N MET A 184 5.28 -2.04 -3.21
CA MET A 184 5.63 -1.52 -4.52
C MET A 184 5.33 -0.02 -4.62
N TRP A 185 6.34 0.80 -4.33
CA TRP A 185 6.29 2.24 -4.42
C TRP A 185 6.61 2.73 -5.84
N ARG A 186 6.05 3.90 -6.17
CA ARG A 186 6.35 4.62 -7.41
C ARG A 186 6.64 6.07 -7.09
N LEU A 187 7.78 6.58 -7.55
CA LEU A 187 8.09 8.00 -7.52
C LEU A 187 7.80 8.59 -8.90
N TYR A 188 7.09 9.70 -8.94
CA TYR A 188 6.79 10.45 -10.15
C TYR A 188 7.40 11.86 -10.09
N ARG A 189 8.00 12.30 -11.20
CA ARG A 189 8.28 13.70 -11.50
C ARG A 189 7.54 14.12 -12.77
N TYR A 190 6.87 15.26 -12.71
CA TYR A 190 6.31 15.96 -13.85
C TYR A 190 6.98 17.32 -13.96
N ARG A 191 7.70 17.56 -15.05
CA ARG A 191 8.25 18.87 -15.42
C ARG A 191 7.19 19.71 -16.14
N GLU A 192 7.48 20.99 -16.33
CA GLU A 192 6.69 21.86 -17.18
C GLU A 192 6.32 21.20 -18.53
N GLY A 193 5.04 21.25 -18.89
CA GLY A 193 4.45 20.62 -20.07
C GLY A 193 4.01 19.17 -19.89
N GLN A 194 4.54 18.44 -18.89
CA GLN A 194 4.22 17.03 -18.66
C GLN A 194 2.89 16.84 -17.90
N ARG A 195 2.23 15.69 -18.13
CA ARG A 195 0.94 15.28 -17.56
C ARG A 195 0.75 13.76 -17.55
N PHE A 196 -0.34 13.29 -16.95
CA PHE A 196 -0.80 11.92 -17.14
C PHE A 196 -2.29 11.96 -17.48
N GLY A 197 -2.63 11.54 -18.69
CA GLY A 197 -3.99 11.67 -19.24
C GLY A 197 -5.03 10.85 -18.49
N PRO A 198 -6.33 11.04 -18.80
CA PRO A 198 -7.41 10.35 -18.11
C PRO A 198 -7.29 8.83 -18.10
N HIS A 199 -7.39 8.24 -16.92
CA HIS A 199 -7.31 6.79 -16.70
C HIS A 199 -8.14 6.35 -15.48
N TYR A 200 -8.23 5.04 -15.32
CA TYR A 200 -8.68 4.37 -14.10
C TYR A 200 -7.51 3.58 -13.54
N ASP A 201 -7.46 3.50 -12.21
CA ASP A 201 -6.47 2.69 -11.52
C ASP A 201 -7.00 1.28 -11.28
N GLU A 202 -6.20 0.29 -11.65
CA GLU A 202 -6.45 -1.12 -11.36
C GLU A 202 -6.17 -1.42 -9.88
N GLU A 203 -6.86 -2.44 -9.35
CA GLU A 203 -6.62 -2.93 -7.99
C GLU A 203 -5.20 -3.51 -7.88
N ALA A 204 -4.43 -3.01 -6.92
CA ALA A 204 -3.11 -3.55 -6.65
C ALA A 204 -3.22 -4.95 -6.01
N LYS A 205 -2.25 -5.82 -6.30
CA LYS A 205 -2.12 -7.13 -5.64
C LYS A 205 -1.08 -7.05 -4.53
N GLY A 206 -1.40 -7.60 -3.36
CA GLY A 206 -0.47 -7.78 -2.26
C GLY A 206 -0.09 -9.24 -2.09
N GLU A 207 0.45 -9.57 -0.92
CA GLU A 207 0.76 -10.94 -0.54
C GLU A 207 -0.52 -11.73 -0.24
N GLY A 208 -0.56 -12.99 -0.66
CA GLY A 208 -1.71 -13.87 -0.44
C GLY A 208 -3.06 -13.29 -0.94
N SER A 209 -3.99 -13.10 -0.01
CA SER A 209 -5.33 -12.58 -0.29
C SER A 209 -5.42 -11.05 -0.28
N GLN A 210 -4.32 -10.34 -0.03
CA GLN A 210 -4.33 -8.88 0.05
C GLN A 210 -4.63 -8.23 -1.31
N ARG A 211 -5.44 -7.16 -1.27
CA ARG A 211 -5.85 -6.37 -2.44
C ARG A 211 -5.81 -4.87 -2.12
N GLY A 212 -5.38 -4.07 -3.07
CA GLY A 212 -5.42 -2.61 -3.00
C GLY A 212 -6.82 -2.11 -3.34
N TYR A 213 -7.40 -1.31 -2.45
CA TYR A 213 -8.72 -0.71 -2.65
C TYR A 213 -8.66 0.79 -2.90
N PHE A 214 -7.59 1.44 -2.43
CA PHE A 214 -7.36 2.86 -2.65
C PHE A 214 -5.95 3.09 -3.17
N THR A 215 -5.82 3.93 -4.18
CA THR A 215 -4.54 4.53 -4.55
C THR A 215 -4.19 5.55 -3.49
N LEU A 216 -2.97 5.46 -2.95
CA LEU A 216 -2.38 6.49 -2.10
C LEU A 216 -1.43 7.34 -2.94
N LEU A 217 -1.70 8.64 -3.02
CA LEU A 217 -0.77 9.65 -3.53
C LEU A 217 -0.28 10.51 -2.36
N ILE A 218 1.02 10.77 -2.28
CA ILE A 218 1.62 11.71 -1.33
C ILE A 218 2.33 12.78 -2.15
N TYR A 219 1.86 14.03 -2.04
CA TYR A 219 2.47 15.17 -2.72
C TYR A 219 3.73 15.60 -1.96
N LEU A 220 4.90 15.45 -2.60
CA LEU A 220 6.19 15.79 -1.97
C LEU A 220 6.57 17.26 -2.12
N ASN A 221 5.85 17.99 -2.96
CA ASN A 221 5.92 19.43 -3.08
C ASN A 221 4.61 20.01 -3.64
N GLY A 222 4.49 21.33 -3.59
CA GLY A 222 3.31 22.05 -4.06
C GLY A 222 3.08 23.33 -3.25
N GLY A 223 1.83 23.78 -3.21
CA GLY A 223 1.44 24.89 -2.33
C GLY A 223 1.66 24.56 -0.85
N GLU A 224 1.63 25.60 -0.03
CA GLU A 224 1.51 25.45 1.42
C GLU A 224 0.03 25.36 1.81
N GLU A 225 -0.27 24.65 2.89
CA GLU A 225 -1.62 24.69 3.48
C GLU A 225 -1.89 26.13 3.97
N SER A 226 -2.89 26.79 3.38
CA SER A 226 -3.42 28.02 3.96
C SER A 226 -4.09 27.66 5.29
N CYS A 227 -3.72 28.32 6.38
CA CYS A 227 -4.31 28.10 7.71
C CYS A 227 -5.80 28.50 7.85
N ASP A 228 -6.49 28.75 6.74
CA ASP A 228 -7.89 29.14 6.74
C ASP A 228 -8.78 27.91 6.92
N THR A 229 -9.31 27.79 8.13
CA THR A 229 -10.12 26.69 8.68
C THR A 229 -11.54 26.59 8.08
N SER A 230 -11.74 27.05 6.84
CA SER A 230 -12.98 26.83 6.11
C SER A 230 -12.76 25.75 5.06
N GLY A 231 -13.13 24.51 5.41
CA GLY A 231 -13.26 23.40 4.47
C GLY A 231 -14.23 23.76 3.35
N LYS A 232 -13.70 24.33 2.27
CA LYS A 232 -14.26 24.28 0.94
C LYS A 232 -13.12 23.90 0.02
N ALA A 233 -13.16 22.68 -0.51
CA ALA A 233 -12.52 22.39 -1.78
C ALA A 233 -13.08 23.42 -2.78
N GLN A 234 -12.33 24.50 -3.00
CA GLN A 234 -12.79 25.64 -3.75
C GLN A 234 -12.64 25.29 -5.24
N ALA A 235 -13.77 25.10 -5.92
CA ALA A 235 -13.82 25.20 -7.36
C ALA A 235 -13.45 26.65 -7.73
N THR A 236 -12.18 26.89 -8.05
CA THR A 236 -11.71 28.21 -8.46
C THR A 236 -11.98 28.38 -9.97
N THR A 237 -12.99 29.18 -10.29
CA THR A 237 -13.04 29.91 -11.57
C THR A 237 -11.98 31.01 -11.55
N LYS A 238 -11.28 31.17 -12.67
CA LYS A 238 -10.17 32.12 -12.92
C LYS A 238 -10.41 33.51 -12.32
N ASP A 239 -9.53 33.93 -11.41
CA ASP A 239 -8.82 35.22 -11.40
C ASP A 239 -7.96 35.33 -10.12
N SER A 240 -6.66 35.59 -10.27
CA SER A 240 -5.68 35.60 -9.17
C SER A 240 -5.25 37.02 -8.79
N PRO A 241 -5.26 37.41 -7.49
CA PRO A 241 -4.52 38.57 -7.01
C PRO A 241 -3.06 38.21 -6.68
N LYS A 242 -2.14 39.14 -6.99
CA LYS A 242 -0.70 39.03 -6.70
C LYS A 242 -0.41 39.25 -5.21
N THR A 243 0.32 38.34 -4.58
CA THR A 243 0.88 38.52 -3.21
C THR A 243 2.41 38.46 -3.24
N LYS A 244 3.05 39.35 -2.47
CA LYS A 244 4.50 39.59 -2.44
C LYS A 244 5.24 38.52 -1.63
N SER A 245 6.28 37.93 -2.22
CA SER A 245 7.14 36.90 -1.61
C SER A 245 8.02 37.45 -0.48
N ARG A 246 8.10 36.74 0.65
CA ARG A 246 9.15 36.93 1.67
C ARG A 246 10.29 35.92 1.46
N LYS A 247 11.50 36.37 1.77
CA LYS A 247 12.80 35.77 1.42
C LYS A 247 13.11 34.54 2.31
N GLY A 248 13.24 33.36 1.71
CA GLY A 248 13.56 32.09 2.37
C GLY A 248 15.06 31.82 2.52
N LEU A 249 15.38 31.07 3.57
CA LEU A 249 16.70 30.64 4.04
C LEU A 249 17.31 29.56 3.12
N LYS A 250 18.60 29.67 2.80
CA LYS A 250 19.30 28.82 1.83
C LYS A 250 19.62 27.42 2.40
N SER A 251 19.20 26.36 1.72
CA SER A 251 19.69 24.99 1.92
C SER A 251 20.41 24.48 0.66
N ASN A 252 21.62 23.95 0.83
CA ASN A 252 22.45 23.41 -0.25
C ASN A 252 21.99 22.01 -0.68
N ALA A 253 21.05 21.94 -1.61
CA ALA A 253 20.86 20.81 -2.51
C ALA A 253 20.33 21.38 -3.83
N LYS A 254 21.06 21.20 -4.94
CA LYS A 254 20.60 21.62 -6.27
C LYS A 254 19.45 20.70 -6.70
N VAL A 255 18.23 21.04 -6.32
CA VAL A 255 17.02 20.52 -6.95
C VAL A 255 16.87 21.31 -8.25
N GLU A 256 16.99 20.63 -9.39
CA GLU A 256 16.70 21.24 -10.68
C GLU A 256 15.24 21.69 -10.64
N ASP A 257 15.02 23.01 -10.76
CA ASP A 257 13.74 23.73 -10.87
C ASP A 257 13.23 24.38 -9.56
N ASP A 258 13.85 25.51 -9.18
CA ASP A 258 13.47 26.37 -8.04
C ASP A 258 12.16 27.17 -8.28
N ALA A 259 11.51 27.00 -9.43
CA ALA A 259 10.27 27.71 -9.73
C ALA A 259 9.10 27.15 -8.89
N PRO A 260 8.25 28.01 -8.29
CA PRO A 260 7.02 27.55 -7.66
C PRO A 260 6.17 26.72 -8.62
N LEU A 261 5.63 25.61 -8.11
CA LEU A 261 4.78 24.72 -8.88
C LEU A 261 3.46 25.42 -9.25
N GLU A 262 3.15 25.51 -10.55
CA GLU A 262 1.87 25.97 -11.06
C GLU A 262 1.24 24.85 -11.92
N GLY A 263 -0.02 24.49 -11.64
CA GLY A 263 -0.69 23.36 -12.31
C GLY A 263 -0.41 22.02 -11.64
N GLY A 264 -0.52 20.93 -12.42
CA GLY A 264 -0.29 19.59 -11.91
C GLY A 264 -1.40 19.06 -10.99
N GLU A 265 -2.61 19.59 -11.07
CA GLU A 265 -3.74 19.15 -10.25
C GLU A 265 -4.08 17.67 -10.51
N THR A 266 -4.52 16.92 -9.48
CA THR A 266 -5.17 15.62 -9.69
C THR A 266 -6.66 15.88 -9.90
N VAL A 267 -7.16 15.64 -11.10
CA VAL A 267 -8.53 16.00 -11.50
C VAL A 267 -9.36 14.73 -11.68
N PHE A 268 -10.53 14.69 -11.03
CA PHE A 268 -11.47 13.58 -11.08
C PHE A 268 -12.71 13.97 -11.87
N TYR A 269 -13.25 13.00 -12.60
CA TYR A 269 -14.39 13.19 -13.48
C TYR A 269 -15.46 12.13 -13.25
N ARG A 270 -16.72 12.53 -13.48
CA ARG A 270 -17.82 11.60 -13.76
C ARG A 270 -18.04 11.49 -15.27
N GLY A 271 -18.60 10.36 -15.69
CA GLY A 271 -18.87 10.05 -17.09
C GLY A 271 -17.75 9.28 -17.77
N THR A 272 -17.79 9.24 -19.10
CA THR A 272 -16.79 8.56 -19.93
C THR A 272 -15.75 9.53 -20.45
N LEU A 273 -14.64 9.01 -20.99
CA LEU A 273 -13.58 9.82 -21.60
C LEU A 273 -14.09 10.88 -22.61
N LYS A 274 -15.14 10.56 -23.38
CA LYS A 274 -15.72 11.47 -24.38
C LYS A 274 -16.58 12.59 -23.77
N ASN A 275 -17.25 12.31 -22.65
CA ASN A 275 -18.24 13.20 -22.03
C ASN A 275 -17.90 13.46 -20.54
N LYS A 276 -16.60 13.53 -20.22
CA LYS A 276 -16.12 13.65 -18.85
C LYS A 276 -16.51 15.01 -18.27
N LYS A 277 -17.07 15.03 -17.05
CA LYS A 277 -17.40 16.24 -16.31
C LYS A 277 -16.57 16.30 -15.03
N PRO A 278 -15.76 17.35 -14.81
CA PRO A 278 -14.94 17.44 -13.62
C PRO A 278 -15.83 17.53 -12.38
N VAL A 279 -15.51 16.75 -11.35
CA VAL A 279 -16.22 16.74 -10.07
C VAL A 279 -15.34 17.16 -8.90
N LEU A 280 -14.03 16.99 -9.04
CA LEU A 280 -13.06 17.44 -8.04
C LEU A 280 -11.73 17.74 -8.73
N SER A 281 -11.06 18.79 -8.29
CA SER A 281 -9.68 19.10 -8.65
C SER A 281 -8.90 19.31 -7.36
N VAL A 282 -7.84 18.53 -7.17
CA VAL A 282 -6.98 18.62 -6.00
C VAL A 282 -5.63 19.16 -6.42
N ALA A 283 -5.34 20.39 -5.99
CA ALA A 283 -4.02 20.99 -6.17
C ALA A 283 -2.97 20.25 -5.32
N PRO A 284 -1.72 20.08 -5.81
CA PRO A 284 -0.65 19.54 -5.00
C PRO A 284 -0.35 20.47 -3.83
N VAL A 285 -0.43 19.94 -2.62
CA VAL A 285 -0.06 20.62 -1.38
C VAL A 285 1.01 19.79 -0.70
N THR A 286 2.15 20.42 -0.37
CA THR A 286 3.31 19.71 0.18
C THR A 286 2.92 18.96 1.45
N GLY A 287 3.14 17.65 1.48
CA GLY A 287 2.87 16.82 2.65
C GLY A 287 1.46 16.25 2.74
N MET A 288 0.55 16.68 1.89
CA MET A 288 -0.81 16.13 1.83
C MET A 288 -0.81 14.76 1.17
N ALA A 289 -1.56 13.83 1.75
CA ALA A 289 -1.93 12.58 1.11
C ALA A 289 -3.34 12.63 0.53
N LEU A 290 -3.53 11.93 -0.58
CA LEU A 290 -4.81 11.72 -1.24
C LEU A 290 -5.03 10.22 -1.39
N LEU A 291 -6.17 9.73 -0.91
CA LEU A 291 -6.69 8.40 -1.16
C LEU A 291 -7.85 8.49 -2.14
N HIS A 292 -7.85 7.69 -3.20
CA HIS A 292 -9.03 7.52 -4.06
C HIS A 292 -9.24 6.06 -4.41
N ALA A 293 -10.51 5.65 -4.52
CA ALA A 293 -10.83 4.25 -4.78
C ALA A 293 -10.24 3.74 -6.11
N GLN A 294 -9.93 2.44 -6.14
CA GLN A 294 -9.48 1.68 -7.30
C GLN A 294 -10.59 0.78 -7.86
N GLY A 295 -10.31 0.13 -8.99
CA GLY A 295 -11.18 -0.88 -9.57
C GLY A 295 -12.56 -0.34 -9.95
N GLY A 296 -13.62 -1.10 -9.67
CA GLY A 296 -14.99 -0.74 -10.06
C GLY A 296 -15.55 0.54 -9.41
N ARG A 297 -14.87 1.09 -8.40
CA ARG A 297 -15.22 2.36 -7.74
C ARG A 297 -14.30 3.52 -8.16
N CYS A 298 -13.29 3.25 -8.99
CA CYS A 298 -12.37 4.26 -9.45
C CYS A 298 -13.09 5.28 -10.33
N LEU A 299 -12.97 6.56 -9.98
CA LEU A 299 -13.37 7.63 -10.87
C LEU A 299 -12.32 7.82 -11.97
N LEU A 300 -12.78 8.24 -13.16
CA LEU A 300 -11.88 8.66 -14.23
C LEU A 300 -11.07 9.84 -13.70
N HIS A 301 -9.74 9.79 -13.79
CA HIS A 301 -8.90 10.84 -13.25
C HIS A 301 -7.65 11.06 -14.10
N GLU A 302 -7.05 12.24 -13.97
CA GLU A 302 -5.83 12.61 -14.67
C GLU A 302 -4.89 13.38 -13.74
N GLY A 303 -3.60 13.34 -14.05
CA GLY A 303 -2.65 14.34 -13.58
C GLY A 303 -2.59 15.46 -14.60
N ALA A 304 -3.17 16.61 -14.28
CA ALA A 304 -3.22 17.77 -15.17
C ALA A 304 -1.81 18.27 -15.49
N VAL A 305 -1.70 19.08 -16.54
CA VAL A 305 -0.43 19.63 -17.01
C VAL A 305 0.24 20.49 -15.93
N VAL A 306 1.54 20.24 -15.70
CA VAL A 306 2.38 21.17 -14.96
C VAL A 306 2.69 22.36 -15.87
N ARG A 307 2.25 23.55 -15.48
CA ARG A 307 2.43 24.78 -16.26
C ARG A 307 3.73 25.50 -15.94
N LYS A 308 4.29 25.25 -14.76
CA LYS A 308 5.57 25.81 -14.31
C LYS A 308 6.14 25.02 -13.15
N GLY A 309 7.47 24.96 -13.06
CA GLY A 309 8.17 24.21 -12.02
C GLY A 309 8.06 22.70 -12.24
N SER A 310 8.23 21.94 -11.16
CA SER A 310 8.18 20.48 -11.18
C SER A 310 7.29 19.94 -10.06
N LYS A 311 6.45 18.93 -10.36
CA LYS A 311 5.60 18.22 -9.40
C LYS A 311 6.21 16.87 -9.04
N TRP A 312 6.24 16.55 -7.75
CA TRP A 312 6.74 15.30 -7.20
C TRP A 312 5.68 14.56 -6.40
N VAL A 313 5.49 13.27 -6.70
CA VAL A 313 4.47 12.44 -6.04
C VAL A 313 5.03 11.06 -5.74
N LEU A 314 4.81 10.57 -4.52
CA LEU A 314 4.92 9.15 -4.20
C LEU A 314 3.56 8.48 -4.33
N ARG A 315 3.52 7.30 -4.95
CA ARG A 315 2.33 6.46 -5.04
C ARG A 315 2.59 5.10 -4.39
N SER A 316 1.64 4.66 -3.59
CA SER A 316 1.44 3.28 -3.14
C SER A 316 -0.07 2.99 -3.18
N ASP A 317 -0.50 1.90 -2.58
CA ASP A 317 -1.88 1.44 -2.56
C ASP A 317 -2.23 1.00 -1.13
N LEU A 318 -3.39 1.40 -0.62
CA LEU A 318 -3.91 0.97 0.68
C LEU A 318 -4.46 -0.45 0.56
N MET A 319 -3.84 -1.37 1.30
CA MET A 319 -4.09 -2.81 1.19
C MET A 319 -5.11 -3.26 2.22
N TYR A 320 -5.96 -4.18 1.78
CA TYR A 320 -7.00 -4.81 2.59
C TYR A 320 -6.89 -6.34 2.52
N GLU A 321 -7.28 -6.99 3.60
CA GLU A 321 -7.36 -8.45 3.72
C GLU A 321 -8.65 -8.87 4.43
N PRO A 322 -9.09 -10.14 4.29
CA PRO A 322 -10.21 -10.67 5.06
C PRO A 322 -10.01 -10.46 6.57
N MET A 323 -11.09 -10.11 7.27
CA MET A 323 -11.11 -10.14 8.74
C MET A 323 -10.91 -11.56 9.26
#